data_AF-A0A354F4S4-F1
#
_entry.id   AF-A0A354F4S4-F1
#
_cell.length_a   1.000
_cell.length_b   1.000
_cell.length_c   1.000
_cell.angle_alpha   90.00
_cell.angle_beta   90.00
_cell.angle_gamma   90.00
#
_symmetry.space_group_name_H-M   'P 1'
#
loop_
_entity.id
_entity.type
_entity.pdbx_description
1 polymer ?
#
loop_
_entity_poly.entity_id
_entity_poly.type
_entity_poly.pdbx_seq_one_letter_code
_entity_poly.pdbx_strand_id
1 'polypeptide(L)'
;SMVINGILAGLVAITAPCNWVTPGGSFIIGVVAGLLVVYAVLFFDKIRVDDPVGALSVHLVNGVWGTLSLGLFAADIGGIKGLFYGGGAAQLIAQIKGVVVVGVYAVIVSVIFWLIIKAVMGLRVAEEEEREGLDIGEHGLQAYPDFVGTTTTRGLG
;
A
#
# COMPACT_ATOMS: atom_id res chain seq x y z
N SER A 1 -6.14 -11.57 -2.15
CA SER A 1 -5.71 -12.39 -3.31
C SER A 1 -4.41 -11.84 -3.85
N MET A 2 -3.35 -12.66 -3.95
CA MET A 2 -2.04 -12.18 -4.43
C MET A 2 -2.02 -11.77 -5.90
N VAL A 3 -2.93 -12.30 -6.72
CA VAL A 3 -3.06 -11.92 -8.14
C VAL A 3 -3.48 -10.46 -8.27
N ILE A 4 -4.53 -10.04 -7.53
CA ILE A 4 -5.01 -8.65 -7.55
C ILE A 4 -3.93 -7.71 -6.99
N ASN A 5 -3.29 -8.09 -5.89
CA ASN A 5 -2.21 -7.28 -5.31
C ASN A 5 -1.02 -7.13 -6.28
N GLY A 6 -0.72 -8.15 -7.08
CA GLY A 6 0.27 -8.08 -8.15
C GLY A 6 -0.10 -7.08 -9.26
N ILE A 7 -1.36 -7.10 -9.72
CA ILE A 7 -1.87 -6.14 -10.71
C ILE A 7 -1.79 -4.71 -10.17
N LEU A 8 -2.28 -4.50 -8.93
CA LEU A 8 -2.24 -3.19 -8.28
C LEU A 8 -0.80 -2.72 -8.05
N ALA A 9 0.11 -3.60 -7.63
CA ALA A 9 1.52 -3.28 -7.46
C ALA A 9 2.15 -2.75 -8.76
N GLY A 10 1.87 -3.39 -9.90
CA GLY A 10 2.32 -2.92 -11.21
C GLY A 10 1.76 -1.55 -11.58
N LEU A 11 0.46 -1.33 -11.35
CA LEU A 11 -0.20 -0.03 -11.59
C LEU A 11 0.37 1.09 -10.72
N VAL A 12 0.61 0.81 -9.44
CA VAL A 12 1.25 1.76 -8.52
C VAL A 12 2.69 2.05 -8.98
N ALA A 13 3.48 1.02 -9.27
CA ALA A 13 4.89 1.19 -9.63
C ALA A 13 5.07 1.99 -10.94
N ILE A 14 4.17 1.87 -11.91
CA ILE A 14 4.28 2.63 -13.17
C ILE A 14 3.81 4.09 -13.04
N THR A 15 3.11 4.45 -11.96
CA THR A 15 2.46 5.77 -11.83
C THR A 15 3.45 6.95 -11.97
N ALA A 16 4.57 6.92 -11.25
CA ALA A 16 5.59 7.97 -11.35
C ALA A 16 6.32 7.99 -12.72
N PRO A 17 6.83 6.85 -13.22
CA PRO A 17 7.60 6.81 -14.46
C PRO A 17 6.78 6.75 -15.76
N CYS A 18 5.44 6.70 -15.74
CA CYS A 18 4.60 6.32 -16.89
C CYS A 18 4.88 7.08 -18.19
N ASN A 19 5.24 8.38 -18.10
CA ASN A 19 5.54 9.22 -19.25
C ASN A 19 7.02 9.19 -19.68
N TRP A 20 7.89 8.60 -18.86
CA TRP A 20 9.35 8.74 -18.98
C TRP A 20 10.06 7.45 -19.40
N VAL A 21 9.37 6.32 -19.45
CA VAL A 21 9.96 5.01 -19.73
C VAL A 21 9.45 4.41 -21.03
N THR A 22 10.26 3.55 -21.64
CA THR A 22 9.84 2.76 -22.81
C THR A 22 8.86 1.65 -22.43
N PRO A 23 8.12 1.07 -23.40
CA PRO A 23 7.29 -0.13 -23.14
C PRO A 23 8.08 -1.31 -22.56
N GLY A 24 9.35 -1.48 -22.95
CA GLY A 24 10.22 -2.50 -22.35
C GLY A 24 10.58 -2.18 -20.90
N GLY A 25 10.85 -0.90 -20.59
CA GLY A 25 11.09 -0.44 -19.22
C GLY A 25 9.86 -0.60 -18.33
N SER A 26 8.67 -0.26 -18.82
CA SER A 26 7.43 -0.41 -18.05
C SER A 26 7.11 -1.86 -17.71
N PHE A 27 7.35 -2.79 -18.64
CA PHE A 27 7.22 -4.22 -18.40
C PHE A 27 8.12 -4.70 -17.25
N ILE A 28 9.40 -4.32 -17.27
CA ILE A 28 10.37 -4.71 -16.24
C ILE A 28 9.97 -4.13 -14.87
N ILE A 29 9.55 -2.86 -14.82
CA ILE A 29 9.10 -2.20 -13.59
C ILE A 29 7.92 -2.96 -12.97
N GLY A 30 6.94 -3.35 -13.79
CA GLY A 30 5.77 -4.12 -13.36
C GLY A 30 6.12 -5.52 -12.85
N VAL A 31 7.03 -6.24 -13.52
CA VAL A 31 7.50 -7.56 -13.08
C VAL A 31 8.18 -7.46 -11.71
N VAL A 32 9.06 -6.48 -11.52
CA VAL A 32 9.72 -6.25 -10.22
C VAL A 32 8.69 -5.91 -9.15
N ALA A 33 7.70 -5.07 -9.47
CA ALA A 33 6.64 -4.70 -8.53
C ALA A 33 5.79 -5.91 -8.08
N GLY A 34 5.44 -6.79 -9.01
CA GLY A 34 4.72 -8.03 -8.72
C GLY A 34 5.51 -8.99 -7.82
N LEU A 35 6.83 -9.03 -7.93
CA LEU A 35 7.69 -9.79 -7.01
C LEU A 35 7.80 -9.10 -5.65
N LEU A 36 8.01 -7.78 -5.63
CA LEU A 36 8.15 -7.00 -4.41
C LEU A 36 6.92 -7.10 -3.51
N VAL A 37 5.70 -7.03 -4.07
CA VAL A 37 4.47 -7.10 -3.26
C VAL A 37 4.33 -8.42 -2.52
N VAL A 38 4.80 -9.54 -3.09
CA VAL A 38 4.76 -10.85 -2.42
C VAL A 38 5.65 -10.85 -1.19
N TYR A 39 6.89 -10.40 -1.33
CA TYR A 39 7.83 -10.34 -0.21
C TYR A 39 7.44 -9.28 0.81
N ALA A 40 6.87 -8.15 0.37
CA ALA A 40 6.43 -7.07 1.25
C ALA A 40 5.28 -7.52 2.16
N VAL A 41 4.26 -8.20 1.63
CA VAL A 41 3.13 -8.70 2.44
C VAL A 41 3.66 -9.63 3.53
N LEU A 42 4.45 -10.63 3.14
CA LEU A 42 5.04 -11.58 4.08
C LEU A 42 5.95 -10.90 5.13
N PHE A 43 6.63 -9.82 4.75
CA PHE A 43 7.45 -9.04 5.66
C PHE A 43 6.60 -8.31 6.71
N PHE A 44 5.55 -7.59 6.29
CA PHE A 44 4.66 -6.86 7.21
C PHE A 44 3.91 -7.80 8.16
N ASP A 45 3.45 -8.95 7.65
CA ASP A 45 2.85 -10.01 8.46
C ASP A 45 3.83 -10.51 9.54
N LYS A 46 5.10 -10.74 9.15
CA LYS A 46 6.14 -11.25 10.06
C LYS A 46 6.48 -10.27 11.17
N ILE A 47 6.42 -8.97 10.92
CA ILE A 47 6.64 -7.93 11.94
C ILE A 47 5.36 -7.55 12.70
N ARG A 48 4.25 -8.29 12.48
CA ARG A 48 2.95 -8.08 13.12
C ARG A 48 2.38 -6.68 12.91
N VAL A 49 2.62 -6.12 11.74
CA VAL A 49 1.91 -4.92 11.29
C VAL A 49 0.62 -5.39 10.64
N ASP A 50 -0.51 -5.06 11.29
CA ASP A 50 -1.84 -5.43 10.82
C ASP A 50 -2.25 -4.55 9.63
N ASP A 51 -1.93 -5.02 8.42
CA ASP A 51 -2.27 -4.39 7.13
C ASP A 51 -3.29 -5.27 6.38
N PRO A 52 -4.59 -5.19 6.74
CA PRO A 52 -5.60 -6.17 6.33
C PRO A 52 -5.82 -6.25 4.81
N VAL A 53 -5.48 -5.19 4.08
CA VAL A 53 -5.66 -5.11 2.61
C VAL A 53 -4.33 -5.15 1.86
N GLY A 54 -3.19 -5.17 2.55
CA GLY A 54 -1.88 -5.09 1.92
C GLY A 54 -1.54 -3.71 1.36
N ALA A 55 -2.11 -2.64 1.92
CA ALA A 55 -1.92 -1.27 1.46
C ALA A 55 -0.47 -0.81 1.55
N LEU A 56 0.27 -1.19 2.59
CA LEU A 56 1.70 -0.87 2.73
C LEU A 56 2.52 -1.57 1.64
N SER A 57 2.19 -2.83 1.37
CA SER A 57 2.88 -3.61 0.35
C SER A 57 2.61 -3.08 -1.06
N VAL A 58 1.36 -2.77 -1.38
CA VAL A 58 0.94 -2.28 -2.70
C VAL A 58 1.32 -0.82 -2.90
N HIS A 59 1.07 0.07 -1.93
CA HIS A 59 1.23 1.51 -2.13
C HIS A 59 2.57 2.04 -1.63
N LEU A 60 2.99 1.68 -0.41
CA LEU A 60 4.25 2.19 0.15
C LEU A 60 5.45 1.56 -0.57
N VAL A 61 5.58 0.23 -0.57
CA VAL A 61 6.76 -0.44 -1.14
C VAL A 61 6.84 -0.23 -2.66
N ASN A 62 5.74 -0.49 -3.40
CA ASN A 62 5.76 -0.32 -4.85
C ASN A 62 5.69 1.15 -5.30
N GLY A 63 5.16 2.06 -4.48
CA GLY A 63 5.24 3.50 -4.75
C GLY A 63 6.68 4.02 -4.63
N VAL A 64 7.41 3.56 -3.62
CA VAL A 64 8.85 3.83 -3.49
C VAL A 64 9.61 3.24 -4.68
N TRP A 65 9.39 1.95 -4.99
CA TRP A 65 10.03 1.32 -6.15
C TRP A 65 9.74 2.07 -7.45
N GLY A 66 8.47 2.39 -7.72
CA GLY A 66 8.06 3.12 -8.91
C GLY A 66 8.76 4.48 -9.04
N THR A 67 8.78 5.25 -7.95
CA THR A 67 9.46 6.55 -7.90
C THR A 67 10.96 6.42 -8.19
N LEU A 68 11.63 5.45 -7.55
CA LEU A 68 13.05 5.18 -7.79
C LEU A 68 13.32 4.68 -9.22
N SER A 69 12.41 3.88 -9.78
CA SER A 69 12.55 3.32 -11.12
C SER A 69 12.57 4.39 -12.21
N LEU A 70 11.93 5.54 -12.01
CA LEU A 70 12.06 6.70 -12.90
C LEU A 70 13.52 7.15 -12.99
N GLY A 71 14.21 7.22 -11.85
CA GLY A 71 15.64 7.55 -11.79
C GLY A 71 16.56 6.55 -12.49
N LEU A 72 16.09 5.33 -12.73
CA LEU A 72 16.83 4.26 -13.38
C LEU A 72 16.50 4.16 -14.87
N PHE A 73 15.21 4.11 -15.21
CA PHE A 73 14.68 3.72 -16.51
C PHE A 73 14.22 4.89 -17.39
N ALA A 74 14.34 6.15 -16.94
CA ALA A 74 13.93 7.28 -17.78
C ALA A 74 14.71 7.33 -19.11
N ALA A 75 13.99 7.28 -20.23
CA ALA A 75 14.51 6.96 -21.56
C ALA A 75 14.75 8.21 -22.42
N ASP A 76 15.28 9.27 -21.81
CA ASP A 76 15.60 10.55 -22.48
C ASP A 76 14.39 11.21 -23.17
N ILE A 77 13.20 11.00 -22.61
CA ILE A 77 11.97 11.65 -23.06
C ILE A 77 11.92 13.03 -22.39
N GLY A 78 11.74 14.09 -23.18
CA GLY A 78 11.69 15.47 -22.65
C GLY A 78 12.96 15.93 -21.93
N GLY A 79 14.12 15.33 -22.24
CA GLY A 79 15.41 15.64 -21.62
C GLY A 79 15.62 15.01 -20.24
N ILE A 80 14.71 14.14 -19.78
CA ILE A 80 14.86 13.39 -18.54
C ILE A 80 15.47 12.03 -18.82
N LYS A 81 16.68 11.81 -18.29
CA LYS A 81 17.45 10.59 -18.52
C LYS A 81 17.79 9.89 -17.22
N GLY A 82 17.48 8.60 -17.16
CA GLY A 82 17.77 7.73 -16.03
C GLY A 82 19.19 7.18 -16.08
N LEU A 83 19.60 6.57 -14.96
CA LEU A 83 20.94 6.02 -14.80
C LEU A 83 21.30 4.99 -15.89
N PHE A 84 20.37 4.09 -16.25
CA PHE A 84 20.60 3.04 -17.24
C PHE A 84 20.66 3.57 -18.68
N TYR A 85 20.22 4.80 -18.91
CA TYR A 85 20.31 5.47 -20.19
C TYR A 85 21.51 6.44 -20.25
N GLY A 86 22.35 6.49 -19.21
CA GLY A 86 23.54 7.36 -19.17
C GLY A 86 23.24 8.79 -18.72
N GLY A 87 22.12 9.03 -18.03
CA GLY A 87 21.77 10.34 -17.44
C GLY A 87 22.57 10.66 -16.15
N GLY A 88 23.43 9.74 -15.71
CA GLY A 88 24.14 9.83 -14.44
C GLY A 88 23.21 9.63 -13.24
N ALA A 89 23.74 9.91 -12.04
CA ALA A 89 23.02 9.67 -10.79
C ALA A 89 22.06 10.80 -10.37
N ALA A 90 22.10 11.95 -11.05
CA ALA A 90 21.34 13.14 -10.65
C ALA A 90 19.83 12.86 -10.53
N GLN A 91 19.27 12.17 -11.53
CA GLN A 91 17.84 11.86 -11.53
C GLN A 91 17.47 10.87 -10.43
N LEU A 92 18.26 9.80 -10.25
CA LEU A 92 18.04 8.85 -9.16
C LEU A 92 18.12 9.52 -7.79
N ILE A 93 19.10 10.39 -7.57
CA ILE A 93 19.24 11.17 -6.33
C ILE A 93 18.02 12.06 -6.12
N ALA A 94 17.50 12.71 -7.17
CA ALA A 94 16.28 13.51 -7.07
C ALA A 94 15.07 12.65 -6.64
N GLN A 95 14.91 11.45 -7.20
CA GLN A 95 13.83 10.53 -6.80
C GLN A 95 13.98 10.03 -5.36
N ILE A 96 15.19 9.69 -4.92
CA ILE A 96 15.47 9.31 -3.52
C ILE A 96 15.09 10.45 -2.58
N LYS A 97 15.51 11.68 -2.89
CA LYS A 97 15.14 12.88 -2.10
C LYS A 97 13.63 13.05 -2.06
N GLY A 98 12.93 12.90 -3.19
CA GLY A 98 11.48 12.97 -3.27
C GLY A 98 10.80 11.96 -2.34
N VAL A 99 11.20 10.68 -2.40
CA VAL A 99 10.69 9.63 -1.52
C VAL A 99 10.89 9.96 -0.05
N VAL A 100 12.09 10.40 0.34
CA VAL A 100 12.41 10.72 1.74
C VAL A 100 11.59 11.92 2.22
N VAL A 101 11.54 13.01 1.45
CA VAL A 101 10.82 14.23 1.82
C VAL A 101 9.33 13.95 1.97
N VAL A 102 8.72 13.28 0.98
CA VAL A 102 7.29 12.94 1.02
C VAL A 102 6.99 11.94 2.14
N GLY A 103 7.85 10.93 2.33
CA GLY A 103 7.69 9.94 3.38
C GLY A 103 7.75 10.55 4.79
N VAL A 104 8.75 11.40 5.05
CA VAL A 104 8.87 12.11 6.34
C VAL A 104 7.67 13.03 6.56
N TYR A 105 7.27 13.80 5.55
CA TYR A 105 6.11 14.68 5.63
C TYR A 105 4.83 13.89 5.94
N ALA A 106 4.57 12.81 5.20
CA ALA A 106 3.38 11.98 5.39
C ALA A 106 3.33 11.38 6.80
N VAL A 107 4.43 10.79 7.28
CA VAL A 107 4.47 10.21 8.63
C VAL A 107 4.23 11.27 9.70
N ILE A 108 4.92 12.41 9.63
CA ILE A 108 4.78 13.47 10.64
C ILE A 108 3.34 13.99 10.68
N VAL A 109 2.79 14.37 9.52
CA VAL A 109 1.45 14.95 9.44
C VAL A 109 0.39 13.93 9.85
N SER A 110 0.48 12.68 9.37
CA SER A 110 -0.45 11.63 9.76
C SER A 110 -0.39 11.34 11.26
N VAL A 111 0.80 11.23 11.87
CA VAL A 111 0.92 10.99 13.32
C VAL A 111 0.30 12.13 14.11
N ILE A 112 0.59 13.39 13.76
CA ILE A 112 -0.03 14.54 14.43
C ILE A 112 -1.55 14.47 14.32
N PHE A 113 -2.07 14.24 13.11
CA PHE A 113 -3.50 14.18 12.85
C PHE A 113 -4.19 13.06 13.65
N TRP A 114 -3.61 11.85 13.63
CA TRP A 114 -4.16 10.71 14.38
C TRP A 114 -4.10 10.91 15.89
N LEU A 115 -3.06 11.57 16.42
CA LEU A 115 -2.99 11.90 17.85
C LEU A 115 -4.04 12.93 18.26
N ILE A 116 -4.32 13.92 17.40
CA ILE A 116 -5.39 14.90 17.64
C ILE A 116 -6.75 14.21 17.68
N ILE A 117 -7.06 13.36 16.69
CA ILE A 117 -8.33 12.60 16.67
C ILE A 117 -8.46 11.73 17.91
N LYS A 118 -7.38 11.00 18.26
CA LYS A 118 -7.37 10.16 19.46
C LYS A 118 -7.66 10.95 20.74
N ALA A 119 -7.18 12.19 20.85
CA ALA A 119 -7.40 13.02 22.03
C ALA A 119 -8.80 13.65 22.10
N VAL A 120 -9.43 13.92 20.95
CA VAL A 120 -10.73 14.62 20.89
C VAL A 120 -11.92 13.67 20.88
N MET A 121 -11.84 12.58 20.13
CA MET A 121 -12.98 11.70 19.85
C MET A 121 -12.68 10.20 19.96
N GLY A 122 -11.40 9.83 20.12
CA GLY A 122 -10.98 8.43 20.07
C GLY A 122 -10.76 7.93 18.64
N LEU A 123 -10.00 6.85 18.49
CA LEU A 123 -9.60 6.30 17.17
C LEU A 123 -10.13 4.88 16.90
N ARG A 124 -10.34 4.09 17.96
CA ARG A 124 -10.84 2.73 17.90
C ARG A 124 -12.12 2.63 18.71
N VAL A 125 -13.02 1.78 18.25
CA VAL A 125 -14.21 1.36 19.00
C VAL A 125 -13.83 0.57 20.25
N ALA A 126 -14.80 0.32 21.13
CA ALA A 126 -14.59 -0.52 22.30
C ALA A 126 -14.24 -1.97 21.91
N GLU A 127 -13.47 -2.67 22.75
CA GLU A 127 -13.04 -4.06 22.45
C GLU A 127 -14.23 -5.03 22.31
N GLU A 128 -15.32 -4.78 23.04
CA GLU A 128 -16.57 -5.55 22.91
C GLU A 128 -17.17 -5.38 21.51
N GLU A 129 -17.31 -4.14 21.04
CA GLU A 129 -17.84 -3.79 19.72
C GLU A 129 -16.91 -4.27 18.59
N GLU A 130 -15.60 -4.21 18.78
CA GLU A 130 -14.60 -4.77 17.85
C GLU A 130 -14.78 -6.29 17.69
N ARG A 131 -15.17 -7.01 18.76
CA ARG A 131 -15.40 -8.47 18.75
C ARG A 131 -16.74 -8.86 18.15
N GLU A 132 -17.80 -8.11 18.42
CA GLU A 132 -19.13 -8.35 17.84
C GLU A 132 -19.19 -8.03 16.34
N GLY A 133 -18.33 -7.11 15.90
CA GLY A 133 -18.22 -6.67 14.52
C GLY A 133 -18.93 -5.33 14.31
N LEU A 134 -18.21 -4.41 13.67
CA LEU A 134 -18.65 -3.03 13.42
C LEU A 134 -19.95 -2.93 12.62
N ASP A 135 -20.29 -3.94 11.81
CA ASP A 135 -21.54 -3.93 11.04
C ASP A 135 -22.79 -3.88 11.95
N ILE A 136 -22.74 -4.56 13.11
CA ILE A 136 -23.84 -4.60 14.07
C ILE A 136 -23.92 -3.29 14.86
N GLY A 137 -22.79 -2.82 15.39
CA GLY A 137 -22.72 -1.61 16.22
C GLY A 137 -23.01 -0.31 15.45
N GLU A 138 -22.40 -0.14 14.27
CA GLU A 138 -22.46 1.10 13.50
C GLU A 138 -23.62 1.14 12.48
N HIS A 139 -23.98 -0.02 11.92
CA HIS A 139 -24.96 -0.09 10.81
C HIS A 139 -26.24 -0.86 11.17
N GLY A 140 -26.31 -1.52 12.33
CA GLY A 140 -27.47 -2.30 12.76
C GLY A 140 -27.80 -3.50 11.86
N LEU A 141 -26.82 -3.95 11.07
CA LEU A 141 -26.99 -4.99 10.05
C LEU A 141 -25.91 -6.06 10.21
N GLN A 142 -26.25 -7.32 9.92
CA GLN A 142 -25.25 -8.35 9.71
C GLN A 142 -24.91 -8.43 8.22
N ALA A 143 -23.64 -8.26 7.86
CA ALA A 143 -23.22 -8.34 6.46
C ALA A 143 -23.40 -9.74 5.84
N TYR A 144 -23.31 -10.81 6.67
CA TYR A 144 -23.42 -12.21 6.25
C TYR A 144 -24.28 -13.04 7.23
N PRO A 145 -25.61 -12.85 7.24
CA PRO A 145 -26.50 -13.54 8.17
C PRO A 145 -26.48 -15.08 8.02
N ASP A 146 -26.11 -15.59 6.85
CA ASP A 146 -26.06 -17.04 6.57
C ASP A 146 -24.76 -17.74 7.02
N PHE A 147 -23.71 -16.99 7.40
CA PHE A 147 -22.39 -17.55 7.75
C PHE A 147 -22.12 -17.61 9.26
N VAL A 148 -22.89 -16.89 10.08
CA VAL A 148 -22.81 -17.00 11.54
C VAL A 148 -23.52 -18.28 11.94
N GLY A 149 -22.73 -19.29 12.30
CA GLY A 149 -23.17 -20.68 12.47
C GLY A 149 -24.50 -20.80 13.22
N THR A 150 -25.33 -21.72 12.73
CA THR A 150 -26.50 -22.26 13.40
C THR A 150 -26.08 -22.74 14.80
N THR A 151 -26.09 -21.84 15.78
CA THR A 151 -26.03 -22.23 17.18
C THR A 151 -27.36 -22.89 17.45
N THR A 152 -27.36 -24.21 17.28
CA THR A 152 -28.49 -25.08 17.54
C THR A 152 -28.81 -24.94 19.02
N THR A 153 -29.75 -24.07 19.36
CA THR A 153 -30.54 -24.21 20.58
C THR A 153 -31.39 -25.47 20.39
N ARG A 154 -30.77 -26.62 20.64
CA ARG A 154 -31.51 -27.86 20.86
C ARG A 154 -32.40 -27.60 22.07
N GLY A 155 -33.69 -27.47 21.82
CA GLY A 155 -34.69 -27.21 22.84
C GLY A 155 -34.54 -28.19 24.00
N LEU A 156 -34.46 -27.63 25.21
CA LEU A 156 -34.73 -28.36 26.43
C LEU A 156 -36.25 -28.55 26.49
N GLY A 157 -36.70 -29.70 25.98
CA GLY A 157 -37.88 -30.38 26.48
C GLY A 157 -37.52 -31.24 27.69
#